data_AF-A0AAD9ZHA0-F1
#
_entry.id   AF-A0AAD9ZHA0-F1
#
_cell.length_a   1.000
_cell.length_b   1.000
_cell.length_c   1.000
_cell.angle_alpha   90.00
_cell.angle_beta   90.00
_cell.angle_gamma   90.00
#
_symmetry.space_group_name_H-M   'P 1'
#
loop_
_entity.id
_entity.type
_entity.pdbx_description
1 polymer ?
#
loop_
_entity_poly.entity_id
_entity_poly.type
_entity_poly.pdbx_seq_one_letter_code
_entity_poly.pdbx_strand_id
1 'polypeptide(L)'
;MNNYNKKGQPFVVQDPSFRPQVMIPQEHISWMVEQPESALSVRLPQIGRFAVDYLLPGLDFNHDLFMIDVVRKDLTRNLGRLQGDVFNDLRESIDELMGLDNDSWHEICLFETMQKIVFKSTNRIFVGSPLCRDESYLRSSASFANWLGASAILVGQFMPSILKPFFGYLAAIPIYIQKKNAFGYLVPVFKERMGNLRRKRTDPSFVFDEPKDMITWMTNAVLDNPGTSASKPEALAERMLFFVNSNGPICSKKPCQRLLSSPMTH
;
A
#
# COMPACT_ATOMS: atom_id res chain seq x y z
N MET A 1 30.60 3.01 13.91
CA MET A 1 29.53 3.98 13.60
C MET A 1 29.64 5.28 14.39
N ASN A 2 29.72 5.26 15.72
CA ASN A 2 29.62 6.47 16.56
C ASN A 2 30.75 7.52 16.41
N ASN A 3 31.90 7.15 15.80
CA ASN A 3 33.05 8.05 15.66
C ASN A 3 33.07 8.87 14.36
N TYR A 4 32.35 8.46 13.32
CA TYR A 4 32.32 9.16 12.02
C TYR A 4 31.14 10.13 11.96
N ASN A 5 29.96 9.70 12.41
CA ASN A 5 28.77 10.56 12.45
C ASN A 5 28.97 11.78 13.37
N LYS A 6 29.63 11.60 14.52
CA LYS A 6 29.97 12.70 15.44
C LYS A 6 30.99 13.69 14.88
N LYS A 7 31.70 13.33 13.81
CA LYS A 7 32.69 14.17 13.13
C LYS A 7 32.15 14.81 11.85
N GLY A 8 30.84 14.68 11.58
CA GLY A 8 30.25 15.19 10.35
C GLY A 8 30.68 14.45 9.09
N GLN A 9 31.20 13.22 9.21
CA GLN A 9 31.75 12.49 8.07
C GLN A 9 30.80 11.39 7.58
N PRO A 10 30.45 11.36 6.28
CA PRO A 10 29.70 10.26 5.71
C PRO A 10 30.53 8.98 5.72
N PHE A 11 29.87 7.84 5.90
CA PHE A 11 30.52 6.55 5.94
C PHE A 11 29.67 5.48 5.25
N VAL A 12 30.34 4.47 4.70
CA VAL A 12 29.67 3.35 4.01
C VAL A 12 29.36 2.24 5.01
N VAL A 13 28.13 1.74 4.92
CA VAL A 13 27.64 0.58 5.65
C VAL A 13 27.32 -0.50 4.65
N GLN A 14 27.73 -1.73 4.96
CA GLN A 14 27.30 -2.88 4.20
C GLN A 14 25.92 -3.32 4.67
N ASP A 15 24.98 -3.37 3.74
CA ASP A 15 23.63 -3.93 3.94
C ASP A 15 23.64 -5.42 3.55
N PRO A 16 22.75 -6.27 4.08
CA PRO A 16 22.63 -7.68 3.68
C PRO A 16 22.48 -7.89 2.17
N SER A 17 22.01 -6.87 1.44
CA SER A 17 21.91 -6.88 -0.02
C SER A 17 23.23 -6.74 -0.78
N PHE A 18 24.37 -6.71 -0.09
CA PHE A 18 25.71 -6.46 -0.65
C PHE A 18 25.81 -5.14 -1.44
N ARG A 19 24.86 -4.22 -1.22
CA ARG A 19 24.88 -2.87 -1.78
C ARG A 19 25.48 -1.91 -0.77
N PRO A 20 26.44 -1.07 -1.16
CA PRO A 20 26.98 -0.05 -0.27
C PRO A 20 25.88 0.98 0.03
N GLN A 21 25.58 1.18 1.31
CA GLN A 21 24.73 2.29 1.77
C GLN A 21 25.61 3.37 2.37
N VAL A 22 25.48 4.59 1.85
CA VAL A 22 26.17 5.75 2.41
C VAL A 22 25.28 6.35 3.50
N MET A 23 25.77 6.35 4.74
CA MET A 23 25.12 7.03 5.85
C MET A 23 25.54 8.50 5.82
N ILE A 24 24.54 9.37 5.65
CA ILE A 24 24.75 10.82 5.58
C ILE A 24 24.55 11.42 6.98
N PRO A 25 25.51 12.21 7.50
CA PRO A 25 25.38 12.96 8.73
C PRO A 25 24.18 13.91 8.74
N GLN A 26 23.60 14.15 9.92
CA GLN A 26 22.37 14.94 10.07
C GLN A 26 22.51 16.36 9.50
N GLU A 27 23.69 16.96 9.60
CA GLU A 27 24.02 18.29 9.06
C GLU A 27 23.88 18.41 7.54
N HIS A 28 23.91 17.30 6.80
CA HIS A 28 23.79 17.27 5.34
C HIS A 28 22.39 16.88 4.85
N ILE A 29 21.42 16.67 5.74
CA ILE A 29 20.06 16.28 5.36
C ILE A 29 19.39 17.36 4.51
N SER A 30 19.50 18.65 4.87
CA SER A 30 18.89 19.74 4.09
C SER A 30 19.41 19.76 2.66
N TRP A 31 20.73 19.67 2.49
CA TRP A 31 21.36 19.57 1.17
C TRP A 31 20.85 18.37 0.37
N MET A 32 20.69 17.21 1.01
CA MET A 32 20.20 15.99 0.37
C MET A 32 18.76 16.13 -0.14
N VAL A 33 17.88 16.78 0.65
CA VAL A 33 16.47 17.00 0.30
C VAL A 33 16.33 17.99 -0.86
N GLU A 34 17.25 18.95 -0.98
CA GLU A 34 17.27 19.96 -2.04
C GLU A 34 17.75 19.43 -3.40
N GLN A 35 18.30 18.20 -3.45
CA GLN A 35 18.83 17.66 -4.71
C GLN A 35 17.72 17.34 -5.72
N PRO A 36 17.96 17.59 -7.02
CA PRO A 36 17.02 17.19 -8.05
C PRO A 36 16.96 15.66 -8.15
N GLU A 37 15.81 15.15 -8.58
CA GLU A 37 15.58 13.70 -8.70
C GLU A 37 16.54 12.99 -9.68
N SER A 38 17.07 13.72 -10.67
CA SER A 38 18.09 13.21 -11.59
C SER A 38 19.44 12.94 -10.92
N ALA A 39 19.75 13.68 -9.86
CA ALA A 39 20.98 13.51 -9.08
C ALA A 39 20.77 12.53 -7.92
N LEU A 40 19.62 12.60 -7.24
CA LEU A 40 19.29 11.73 -6.12
C LEU A 40 17.84 11.22 -6.23
N SER A 41 17.68 9.98 -6.68
CA SER A 41 16.38 9.34 -6.79
C SER A 41 16.10 8.42 -5.60
N VAL A 42 14.93 8.57 -5.01
CA VAL A 42 14.41 7.62 -4.00
C VAL A 42 13.85 6.36 -4.68
N ARG A 43 13.34 6.47 -5.91
CA ARG A 43 12.64 5.39 -6.62
C ARG A 43 13.57 4.28 -7.08
N LEU A 44 14.69 4.63 -7.73
CA LEU A 44 15.60 3.63 -8.29
C LEU A 44 16.14 2.65 -7.23
N PRO A 45 16.60 3.11 -6.04
CA PRO A 45 16.99 2.21 -4.97
C PRO A 45 15.83 1.34 -4.46
N GLN A 46 14.61 1.88 -4.35
CA GLN A 46 13.43 1.15 -3.87
C GLN A 46 13.06 0.00 -4.81
N ILE A 47 12.99 0.25 -6.13
CA ILE A 47 12.70 -0.79 -7.15
C ILE A 47 13.67 -1.95 -7.03
N GLY A 48 14.98 -1.64 -6.97
CA GLY A 48 16.01 -2.67 -6.84
C GLY A 48 16.06 -3.36 -5.47
N ARG A 49 15.71 -2.65 -4.39
CA ARG A 49 15.68 -3.17 -3.01
C ARG A 49 14.49 -4.10 -2.79
N PHE A 50 13.35 -3.82 -3.42
CA PHE A 50 12.15 -4.65 -3.33
C PHE A 50 12.05 -5.67 -4.47
N ALA A 51 13.06 -5.77 -5.34
CA ALA A 51 13.09 -6.67 -6.49
C ALA A 51 11.83 -6.56 -7.38
N VAL A 52 11.29 -5.35 -7.48
CA VAL A 52 9.99 -5.08 -8.11
C VAL A 52 9.95 -5.58 -9.55
N ASP A 53 11.00 -5.30 -10.34
CA ASP A 53 11.09 -5.72 -11.74
C ASP A 53 10.98 -7.25 -11.92
N TYR A 54 11.38 -8.01 -10.90
CA TYR A 54 11.35 -9.46 -10.92
C TYR A 54 10.04 -10.03 -10.36
N LEU A 55 9.44 -9.37 -9.37
CA LEU A 55 8.24 -9.84 -8.68
C LEU A 55 6.94 -9.37 -9.35
N LEU A 56 6.98 -8.21 -10.00
CA LEU A 56 5.84 -7.53 -10.63
C LEU A 56 6.24 -6.95 -12.00
N PRO A 57 6.61 -7.78 -12.99
CA PRO A 57 7.08 -7.31 -14.29
C PRO A 57 6.05 -6.50 -15.11
N GLY A 58 4.78 -6.49 -14.69
CA GLY A 58 3.71 -5.68 -15.31
C GLY A 58 3.57 -4.26 -14.74
N LEU A 59 4.28 -3.92 -13.65
CA LEU A 59 4.18 -2.60 -13.01
C LEU A 59 5.44 -1.76 -13.33
N ASP A 60 5.27 -0.73 -14.16
CA ASP A 60 6.35 0.22 -14.46
C ASP A 60 6.37 1.36 -13.42
N PHE A 61 7.10 1.16 -12.32
CA PHE A 61 7.22 2.15 -11.25
C PHE A 61 7.92 3.45 -11.65
N ASN A 62 8.71 3.45 -12.72
CA ASN A 62 9.47 4.62 -13.11
C ASN A 62 8.58 5.67 -13.80
N HIS A 63 7.52 5.23 -14.46
CA HIS A 63 6.63 6.11 -15.25
C HIS A 63 5.24 6.29 -14.61
N ASP A 64 4.95 5.61 -13.51
CA ASP A 64 3.61 5.56 -12.91
C ASP A 64 3.43 6.54 -11.74
N LEU A 65 3.81 7.80 -11.95
CA LEU A 65 3.58 8.92 -11.02
C LEU A 65 2.11 9.25 -10.82
N PHE A 66 1.26 8.73 -11.71
CA PHE A 66 -0.18 8.88 -11.71
C PHE A 66 -0.82 8.69 -10.33
N MET A 67 -0.45 7.62 -9.63
CA MET A 67 -1.01 7.32 -8.30
C MET A 67 -0.66 8.38 -7.26
N ILE A 68 0.57 8.90 -7.30
CA ILE A 68 1.03 9.94 -6.37
C ILE A 68 0.25 11.23 -6.59
N ASP A 69 -0.01 11.58 -7.86
CA ASP A 69 -0.77 12.77 -8.20
C ASP A 69 -2.24 12.67 -7.77
N VAL A 70 -2.87 11.51 -7.96
CA VAL A 70 -4.24 11.25 -7.50
C VAL A 70 -4.33 11.36 -5.98
N VAL A 71 -3.38 10.77 -5.24
CA VAL A 71 -3.32 10.91 -3.77
C VAL A 71 -3.17 12.38 -3.37
N ARG A 72 -2.20 13.09 -3.96
CA ARG A 72 -1.92 14.49 -3.59
C ARG A 72 -3.11 15.39 -3.83
N LYS A 73 -3.80 15.22 -4.97
CA LYS A 73 -4.91 16.10 -5.39
C LYS A 73 -6.24 15.71 -4.75
N ASP A 74 -6.63 14.44 -4.86
CA ASP A 74 -7.99 14.02 -4.52
C ASP A 74 -8.13 13.51 -3.10
N LEU A 75 -7.19 12.70 -2.60
CA LEU A 75 -7.25 12.22 -1.22
C LEU A 75 -7.12 13.38 -0.24
N THR A 76 -6.09 14.24 -0.41
CA THR A 76 -5.86 15.39 0.48
C THR A 76 -7.09 16.32 0.54
N ARG A 77 -7.74 16.57 -0.60
CA ARG A 77 -8.92 17.45 -0.68
C ARG A 77 -10.17 16.85 -0.05
N ASN A 78 -10.30 15.52 -0.07
CA ASN A 78 -11.49 14.84 0.44
C ASN A 78 -11.31 14.24 1.85
N LEU A 79 -10.13 14.37 2.45
CA LEU A 79 -9.83 13.79 3.76
C LEU A 79 -10.82 14.23 4.85
N GLY A 80 -11.18 15.52 4.91
CA GLY A 80 -12.16 16.03 5.87
C GLY A 80 -13.57 15.46 5.68
N ARG A 81 -13.92 15.03 4.46
CA ARG A 81 -15.21 14.38 4.19
C ARG A 81 -15.20 12.89 4.53
N LEU A 82 -14.05 12.24 4.38
CA LEU A 82 -13.86 10.82 4.68
C LEU A 82 -13.71 10.54 6.17
N GLN A 83 -13.34 11.55 6.96
CA GLN A 83 -13.07 11.39 8.39
C GLN A 83 -14.22 10.70 9.14
N GLY A 84 -15.48 11.09 8.87
CA GLY A 84 -16.65 10.50 9.54
C GLY A 84 -16.80 9.00 9.22
N ASP A 85 -16.69 8.65 7.94
CA ASP A 85 -16.79 7.26 7.48
C ASP A 85 -15.65 6.40 8.04
N VAL A 86 -14.42 6.90 8.01
CA VAL A 86 -13.24 6.21 8.53
C VAL A 86 -13.35 6.03 10.04
N PHE A 87 -13.87 7.03 10.76
CA PHE A 87 -14.10 6.94 12.21
C PHE A 87 -15.15 5.87 12.55
N ASN A 88 -16.24 5.80 11.78
CA ASN A 88 -17.26 4.76 11.96
C ASN A 88 -16.67 3.37 11.72
N ASP A 89 -15.92 3.16 10.63
CA ASP A 89 -15.28 1.86 10.37
C ASP A 89 -14.21 1.51 11.41
N LEU A 90 -13.51 2.50 11.96
CA LEU A 90 -12.54 2.30 13.04
C LEU A 90 -13.24 1.87 14.34
N ARG A 91 -14.36 2.53 14.69
CA ARG A 91 -15.18 2.13 15.83
C ARG A 91 -15.73 0.72 15.65
N GLU A 92 -16.36 0.41 14.52
CA GLU A 92 -16.88 -0.92 14.21
C GLU A 92 -15.77 -1.99 14.31
N SER A 93 -14.58 -1.70 13.78
CA SER A 93 -13.44 -2.64 13.83
C SER A 93 -12.89 -2.86 15.24
N ILE A 94 -12.89 -1.82 16.08
CA ILE A 94 -12.50 -1.93 17.50
C ILE A 94 -13.53 -2.77 18.24
N ASP A 95 -14.81 -2.45 18.11
CA ASP A 95 -15.91 -3.16 18.77
C ASP A 95 -15.90 -4.65 18.40
N GLU A 96 -15.61 -4.97 17.13
CA GLU A 96 -15.49 -6.35 16.63
C GLU A 96 -14.25 -7.09 17.16
N LEU A 97 -13.07 -6.45 17.16
CA LEU A 97 -11.79 -7.13 17.43
C LEU A 97 -11.36 -7.09 18.90
N MET A 98 -11.80 -6.09 19.66
CA MET A 98 -11.52 -5.96 21.09
C MET A 98 -12.71 -6.40 21.96
N GLY A 99 -13.89 -6.54 21.36
CA GLY A 99 -15.12 -6.90 22.05
C GLY A 99 -15.78 -5.70 22.72
N LEU A 100 -17.07 -5.85 23.00
CA LEU A 100 -17.90 -4.89 23.74
C LEU A 100 -18.11 -5.31 25.21
N ASP A 101 -17.54 -6.45 25.60
CA ASP A 101 -17.67 -6.98 26.95
C ASP A 101 -16.82 -6.15 27.93
N ASN A 102 -17.51 -5.46 28.83
CA ASN A 102 -16.88 -4.65 29.88
C ASN A 102 -16.66 -5.44 31.18
N ASP A 103 -17.18 -6.67 31.26
CA ASP A 103 -17.24 -7.43 32.51
C ASP A 103 -16.06 -8.40 32.68
N SER A 104 -15.24 -8.62 31.63
CA SER A 104 -14.13 -9.57 31.69
C SER A 104 -12.87 -9.15 30.91
N TRP A 105 -11.71 -9.43 31.48
CA TRP A 105 -10.40 -9.13 30.87
C TRP A 105 -9.98 -10.25 29.91
N HIS A 106 -9.56 -9.87 28.71
CA HIS A 106 -9.04 -10.80 27.71
C HIS A 106 -7.66 -10.35 27.21
N GLU A 107 -6.75 -11.31 27.02
CA GLU A 107 -5.46 -11.03 26.39
C GLU A 107 -5.62 -10.92 24.87
N ILE A 108 -5.12 -9.84 24.28
CA ILE A 108 -5.06 -9.66 22.83
C ILE A 108 -3.62 -9.41 22.37
N CYS A 109 -3.29 -9.84 21.14
CA CYS A 109 -2.04 -9.43 20.51
C CYS A 109 -2.22 -8.04 19.91
N LEU A 110 -1.86 -7.00 20.65
CA LEU A 110 -2.12 -5.61 20.28
C LEU A 110 -1.64 -5.27 18.87
N PHE A 111 -0.44 -5.70 18.50
CA PHE A 111 0.12 -5.39 17.19
C PHE A 111 -0.75 -5.94 16.06
N GLU A 112 -1.14 -7.22 16.13
CA GLU A 112 -2.00 -7.84 15.13
C GLU A 112 -3.40 -7.21 15.10
N THR A 113 -3.96 -6.91 16.27
CA THR A 113 -5.27 -6.25 16.38
C THR A 113 -5.24 -4.86 15.75
N MET A 114 -4.26 -4.02 16.11
CA MET A 114 -4.11 -2.68 15.54
C MET A 114 -3.86 -2.72 14.04
N GLN A 115 -3.08 -3.68 13.55
CA GLN A 115 -2.87 -3.86 12.12
C GLN A 115 -4.18 -4.17 11.38
N LYS A 116 -5.03 -5.04 11.92
CA LYS A 116 -6.34 -5.35 11.33
C LYS A 116 -7.25 -4.14 11.32
N ILE A 117 -7.33 -3.40 12.43
CA ILE A 117 -8.13 -2.16 12.53
C ILE A 117 -7.68 -1.17 11.47
N VAL A 118 -6.38 -0.84 11.43
CA VAL A 118 -5.84 0.12 10.47
C VAL A 118 -6.06 -0.35 9.03
N PHE A 119 -5.84 -1.64 8.73
CA PHE A 119 -6.06 -2.17 7.39
C PHE A 119 -7.52 -2.04 6.96
N LYS A 120 -8.48 -2.45 7.81
CA LYS A 120 -9.92 -2.39 7.52
C LYS A 120 -10.38 -0.94 7.30
N SER A 121 -10.03 -0.03 8.22
CA SER A 121 -10.38 1.40 8.10
C SER A 121 -9.72 2.10 6.91
N THR A 122 -8.49 1.73 6.55
CA THR A 122 -7.80 2.35 5.39
C THR A 122 -8.36 1.83 4.07
N ASN A 123 -8.79 0.55 4.02
CA ASN A 123 -9.44 0.01 2.82
C ASN A 123 -10.73 0.75 2.46
N ARG A 124 -11.43 1.37 3.41
CA ARG A 124 -12.58 2.26 3.14
C ARG A 124 -12.23 3.39 2.18
N ILE A 125 -11.05 4.00 2.36
CA ILE A 125 -10.56 5.09 1.51
C ILE A 125 -10.22 4.56 0.12
N PHE A 126 -9.59 3.38 0.07
CA PHE A 126 -9.06 2.85 -1.18
C PHE A 126 -10.11 2.21 -2.07
N VAL A 127 -10.87 1.27 -1.54
CA VAL A 127 -11.81 0.45 -2.33
C VAL A 127 -13.26 0.81 -2.11
N GLY A 128 -13.57 1.66 -1.13
CA GLY A 128 -14.94 2.04 -0.79
C GLY A 128 -15.76 0.87 -0.24
N SER A 129 -17.05 1.12 0.00
CA SER A 129 -18.02 0.06 0.33
C SER A 129 -18.67 -0.53 -0.92
N PRO A 130 -19.10 -1.80 -0.88
CA PRO A 130 -19.02 -2.72 0.27
C PRO A 130 -17.66 -3.44 0.40
N LEU A 131 -16.76 -3.29 -0.57
CA LEU A 131 -15.57 -4.14 -0.69
C LEU A 131 -14.60 -4.03 0.50
N CYS A 132 -14.52 -2.86 1.15
CA CYS A 132 -13.72 -2.68 2.36
C CYS A 132 -14.12 -3.57 3.55
N ARG A 133 -15.34 -4.12 3.56
CA ARG A 133 -15.87 -5.00 4.61
C ARG A 133 -15.92 -6.47 4.19
N ASP A 134 -15.58 -6.79 2.94
CA ASP A 134 -15.55 -8.17 2.46
C ASP A 134 -14.30 -8.88 2.98
N GLU A 135 -14.49 -9.73 3.99
CA GLU A 135 -13.41 -10.52 4.61
C GLU A 135 -12.65 -11.41 3.62
N SER A 136 -13.28 -11.84 2.52
CA SER A 136 -12.64 -12.64 1.48
C SER A 136 -11.67 -11.79 0.65
N TYR A 137 -12.07 -10.55 0.34
CA TYR A 137 -11.20 -9.57 -0.30
C TYR A 137 -10.03 -9.18 0.62
N LEU A 138 -10.34 -8.82 1.88
CA LEU A 138 -9.32 -8.42 2.86
C LEU A 138 -8.28 -9.53 3.05
N ARG A 139 -8.72 -10.79 3.19
CA ARG A 139 -7.82 -11.95 3.30
C ARG A 139 -6.98 -12.16 2.04
N SER A 140 -7.57 -12.04 0.86
CA SER A 140 -6.85 -12.19 -0.41
C SER A 140 -5.81 -11.09 -0.62
N SER A 141 -6.17 -9.83 -0.28
CA SER A 141 -5.30 -8.66 -0.34
C SER A 141 -4.13 -8.78 0.65
N ALA A 142 -4.40 -9.17 1.89
CA ALA A 142 -3.38 -9.40 2.90
C ALA A 142 -2.44 -10.57 2.54
N SER A 143 -2.97 -11.65 1.96
CA SER A 143 -2.17 -12.77 1.45
C SER A 143 -1.21 -12.32 0.35
N PHE A 144 -1.70 -11.54 -0.61
CA PHE A 144 -0.85 -10.93 -1.64
C PHE A 144 0.25 -10.05 -1.02
N ALA A 145 -0.09 -9.18 -0.07
CA ALA A 145 0.86 -8.31 0.63
C ALA A 145 1.97 -9.11 1.33
N ASN A 146 1.60 -10.17 2.04
CA ASN A 146 2.53 -11.02 2.78
C ASN A 146 3.49 -11.74 1.84
N TRP A 147 2.99 -12.33 0.74
CA TRP A 147 3.82 -12.97 -0.26
C TRP A 147 4.75 -11.98 -0.94
N LEU A 148 4.23 -10.83 -1.37
CA LEU A 148 5.04 -9.79 -2.00
C LEU A 148 6.13 -9.27 -1.05
N GLY A 149 5.80 -8.98 0.21
CA GLY A 149 6.74 -8.49 1.21
C GLY A 149 7.82 -9.52 1.56
N ALA A 150 7.43 -10.78 1.78
CA ALA A 150 8.38 -11.87 2.04
C ALA A 150 9.32 -12.09 0.86
N SER A 151 8.79 -12.12 -0.37
CA SER A 151 9.57 -12.25 -1.59
C SER A 151 10.47 -11.05 -1.85
N ALA A 152 10.03 -9.83 -1.53
CA ALA A 152 10.83 -8.62 -1.67
C ALA A 152 12.04 -8.64 -0.71
N ILE A 153 11.86 -9.16 0.50
CA ILE A 153 12.98 -9.37 1.44
C ILE A 153 13.91 -10.47 0.92
N LEU A 154 13.37 -11.65 0.58
CA LEU A 154 14.17 -12.80 0.14
C LEU A 154 14.94 -12.51 -1.16
N VAL A 155 14.26 -12.07 -2.21
CA VAL A 155 14.86 -11.82 -3.53
C VAL A 155 15.58 -10.47 -3.56
N GLY A 156 15.03 -9.45 -2.92
CA GLY A 156 15.58 -8.10 -2.97
C GLY A 156 16.79 -7.90 -2.06
N GLN A 157 16.73 -8.41 -0.82
CA GLN A 157 17.75 -8.17 0.20
C GLN A 157 18.70 -9.33 0.43
N PHE A 158 18.30 -10.59 0.23
CA PHE A 158 19.19 -11.73 0.50
C PHE A 158 19.85 -12.31 -0.76
N MET A 159 19.27 -12.12 -1.95
CA MET A 159 19.83 -12.69 -3.18
C MET A 159 20.82 -11.76 -3.89
N PRO A 160 22.02 -12.25 -4.29
CA PRO A 160 22.93 -11.54 -5.17
C PRO A 160 22.27 -11.24 -6.53
N SER A 161 22.65 -10.12 -7.17
CA SER A 161 22.04 -9.65 -8.43
C SER A 161 21.97 -10.70 -9.55
N ILE A 162 22.94 -11.62 -9.61
CA ILE A 162 23.02 -12.68 -10.63
C ILE A 162 21.89 -13.72 -10.45
N LEU A 163 21.48 -13.99 -9.21
CA LEU A 163 20.47 -15.01 -8.89
C LEU A 163 19.04 -14.44 -8.81
N LYS A 164 18.90 -13.10 -8.77
CA LYS A 164 17.60 -12.42 -8.70
C LYS A 164 16.62 -12.81 -9.82
N PRO A 165 17.03 -12.98 -11.10
CA PRO A 165 16.10 -13.40 -12.14
C PRO A 165 15.47 -14.77 -11.86
N PHE A 166 16.28 -15.73 -11.40
CA PHE A 166 15.82 -17.10 -11.14
C PHE A 166 14.89 -17.17 -9.93
N PHE A 167 15.31 -16.63 -8.78
CA PHE A 167 14.49 -16.64 -7.57
C PHE A 167 13.29 -15.70 -7.67
N GLY A 168 13.42 -14.61 -8.42
CA GLY A 168 12.32 -13.71 -8.74
C GLY A 168 11.21 -14.42 -9.50
N TYR A 169 11.56 -15.22 -10.52
CA TYR A 169 10.58 -16.02 -11.25
C TYR A 169 9.85 -17.03 -10.34
N LEU A 170 10.58 -17.75 -9.49
CA LEU A 170 9.98 -18.69 -8.54
C LEU A 170 9.07 -18.00 -7.52
N ALA A 171 9.50 -16.86 -6.99
CA ALA A 171 8.73 -16.05 -6.06
C ALA A 171 7.50 -15.38 -6.71
N ALA A 172 7.54 -15.09 -8.00
CA ALA A 172 6.44 -14.48 -8.73
C ALA A 172 5.23 -15.42 -8.88
N ILE A 173 5.43 -16.75 -8.84
CA ILE A 173 4.34 -17.74 -8.99
C ILE A 173 3.27 -17.59 -7.89
N PRO A 174 3.59 -17.70 -6.58
CA PRO A 174 2.58 -17.53 -5.53
C PRO A 174 2.01 -16.11 -5.52
N ILE A 175 2.81 -15.08 -5.80
CA ILE A 175 2.35 -13.70 -5.93
C ILE A 175 1.29 -13.58 -7.02
N TYR A 176 1.51 -14.19 -8.18
CA TYR A 176 0.57 -14.17 -9.29
C TYR A 176 -0.76 -14.85 -8.95
N ILE A 177 -0.73 -15.97 -8.22
CA ILE A 177 -1.94 -16.66 -7.75
C ILE A 177 -2.73 -15.75 -6.82
N GLN A 178 -2.09 -15.15 -5.81
CA GLN A 178 -2.77 -14.25 -4.88
C GLN A 178 -3.26 -12.97 -5.56
N LYS A 179 -2.50 -12.44 -6.51
CA LYS A 179 -2.91 -11.32 -7.37
C LYS A 179 -4.19 -11.66 -8.13
N LYS A 180 -4.26 -12.84 -8.76
CA LYS A 180 -5.45 -13.29 -9.49
C LYS A 180 -6.68 -13.39 -8.58
N ASN A 181 -6.51 -13.88 -7.35
CA ASN A 181 -7.59 -13.94 -6.37
C ASN A 181 -8.10 -12.54 -6.01
N ALA A 182 -7.20 -11.60 -5.67
CA ALA A 182 -7.58 -10.22 -5.36
C ALA A 182 -8.19 -9.48 -6.56
N PHE A 183 -7.72 -9.77 -7.78
CA PHE A 183 -8.27 -9.23 -9.02
C PHE A 183 -9.72 -9.66 -9.27
N GLY A 184 -10.09 -10.86 -8.80
CA GLY A 184 -11.48 -11.33 -8.85
C GLY A 184 -12.46 -10.37 -8.19
N TYR A 185 -12.02 -9.59 -7.20
CA TYR A 185 -12.83 -8.59 -6.52
C TYR A 185 -12.63 -7.17 -7.07
N LEU A 186 -11.38 -6.76 -7.32
CA LEU A 186 -11.07 -5.39 -7.74
C LEU A 186 -11.51 -5.09 -9.18
N VAL A 187 -11.26 -6.03 -10.10
CA VAL A 187 -11.49 -5.80 -11.54
C VAL A 187 -12.97 -5.55 -11.86
N PRO A 188 -13.94 -6.30 -11.29
CA PRO A 188 -15.36 -5.98 -11.47
C PRO A 188 -15.73 -4.58 -11.01
N VAL A 189 -15.23 -4.14 -9.85
CA VAL A 189 -15.52 -2.80 -9.32
C VAL A 189 -14.94 -1.72 -10.23
N PHE A 190 -13.70 -1.89 -10.71
CA PHE A 190 -13.13 -0.96 -11.70
C PHE A 190 -13.91 -0.95 -13.02
N LYS A 191 -14.36 -2.11 -13.52
CA LYS A 191 -15.16 -2.20 -14.75
C LYS A 191 -16.49 -1.48 -14.61
N GLU A 192 -17.19 -1.72 -13.51
CA GLU A 192 -18.46 -1.05 -13.19
C GLU A 192 -18.26 0.46 -13.06
N ARG A 193 -17.29 0.90 -12.24
CA ARG A 193 -17.04 2.32 -11.97
C ARG A 193 -16.65 3.07 -13.24
N MET A 194 -15.78 2.48 -14.07
CA MET A 194 -15.39 3.06 -15.36
C MET A 194 -16.57 3.11 -16.34
N GLY A 195 -17.43 2.09 -16.36
CA GLY A 195 -18.65 2.10 -17.17
C GLY A 195 -19.61 3.22 -16.77
N ASN A 196 -19.90 3.35 -15.47
CA ASN A 196 -20.80 4.38 -14.94
C ASN A 196 -20.26 5.80 -15.17
N LEU A 197 -18.96 6.02 -14.94
CA LEU A 197 -18.33 7.32 -15.18
C LEU A 197 -18.29 7.70 -16.66
N ARG A 198 -18.04 6.72 -17.56
CA ARG A 198 -18.14 6.96 -19.01
C ARG A 198 -19.56 7.33 -19.42
N ARG A 199 -20.57 6.59 -18.94
CA ARG A 199 -21.98 6.86 -19.20
C ARG A 199 -22.40 8.26 -18.73
N LYS A 200 -22.00 8.64 -17.51
CA LYS A 200 -22.24 9.98 -16.95
C LYS A 200 -21.64 11.11 -17.80
N ARG A 201 -20.49 10.86 -18.45
CA ARG A 201 -19.86 11.83 -19.36
C ARG A 201 -20.56 11.92 -20.72
N THR A 202 -21.17 10.83 -21.20
CA THR A 202 -21.85 10.78 -22.51
C THR A 202 -23.33 11.13 -22.45
N ASP A 203 -23.99 10.81 -21.33
CA ASP A 203 -25.42 10.97 -21.12
C ASP A 203 -25.67 11.86 -19.89
N PRO A 204 -26.02 13.15 -20.10
CA PRO A 204 -26.33 14.07 -19.01
C PRO A 204 -27.54 13.67 -18.15
N SER A 205 -28.40 12.77 -18.65
CA SER A 205 -29.57 12.29 -17.90
C SER A 205 -29.25 11.14 -16.94
N PHE A 206 -28.07 10.53 -17.09
CA PHE A 206 -27.63 9.43 -16.22
C PHE A 206 -27.17 9.95 -14.86
N VAL A 207 -27.98 9.72 -13.83
CA VAL A 207 -27.65 10.05 -12.44
C VAL A 207 -26.87 8.90 -11.81
N PHE A 208 -25.61 9.16 -11.47
CA PHE A 208 -24.76 8.25 -10.73
C PHE A 208 -24.14 8.97 -9.54
N ASP A 209 -24.51 8.52 -8.33
CA ASP A 209 -23.88 8.97 -7.10
C ASP A 209 -22.47 8.39 -7.04
N GLU A 210 -21.49 9.28 -7.07
CA GLU A 210 -20.10 8.95 -7.30
C GLU A 210 -19.39 8.78 -5.97
N PRO A 211 -18.95 7.55 -5.62
CA PRO A 211 -18.33 7.34 -4.33
C PRO A 211 -16.97 8.00 -4.26
N LYS A 212 -16.67 8.59 -3.10
CA LYS A 212 -15.44 9.34 -2.87
C LYS A 212 -14.33 8.40 -2.42
N ASP A 213 -13.94 7.49 -3.30
CA ASP A 213 -12.90 6.50 -3.05
C ASP A 213 -11.76 6.60 -4.08
N MET A 214 -10.63 5.96 -3.77
CA MET A 214 -9.46 5.98 -4.65
C MET A 214 -9.74 5.32 -6.00
N ILE A 215 -10.60 4.29 -6.07
CA ILE A 215 -11.02 3.66 -7.35
C ILE A 215 -11.61 4.71 -8.29
N THR A 216 -12.49 5.55 -7.77
CA THR A 216 -13.19 6.59 -8.53
C THR A 216 -12.21 7.69 -8.97
N TRP A 217 -11.34 8.16 -8.08
CA TRP A 217 -10.36 9.18 -8.44
C TRP A 217 -9.35 8.70 -9.48
N MET A 218 -8.87 7.46 -9.35
CA MET A 218 -8.03 6.81 -10.36
C MET A 218 -8.76 6.68 -11.70
N THR A 219 -10.05 6.31 -11.66
CA THR A 219 -10.83 6.17 -12.89
C THR A 219 -11.01 7.51 -13.60
N ASN A 220 -11.34 8.57 -12.87
CA ASN A 220 -11.47 9.91 -13.44
C ASN A 220 -10.15 10.41 -14.03
N ALA A 221 -9.04 10.27 -13.31
CA ALA A 221 -7.76 10.78 -13.77
C ALA A 221 -7.26 10.05 -15.04
N VAL A 222 -7.61 8.77 -15.23
CA VAL A 222 -7.36 8.04 -16.48
C VAL A 222 -8.30 8.49 -17.60
N LEU A 223 -9.59 8.68 -17.31
CA LEU A 223 -10.55 9.16 -18.32
C LEU A 223 -10.21 10.59 -18.79
N ASP A 224 -9.58 11.39 -17.95
CA ASP A 224 -9.10 12.74 -18.28
C ASP A 224 -7.79 12.69 -19.09
N ASN A 225 -7.04 11.59 -19.03
CA ASN A 225 -5.75 11.38 -19.71
C ASN A 225 -5.70 10.02 -20.43
N PRO A 226 -6.43 9.87 -21.55
CA PRO A 226 -6.60 8.58 -22.26
C PRO A 226 -5.32 8.02 -22.90
N GLY A 227 -4.23 8.79 -22.96
CA GLY A 227 -2.92 8.34 -23.47
C GLY A 227 -2.10 7.51 -22.48
N THR A 228 -2.60 7.29 -21.25
CA THR A 228 -1.87 6.54 -20.22
C THR A 228 -2.01 5.02 -20.41
N SER A 229 -0.93 4.28 -20.15
CA SER A 229 -0.91 2.81 -20.13
C SER A 229 -1.84 2.20 -19.07
N ALA A 230 -2.36 3.03 -18.16
CA ALA A 230 -3.31 2.69 -17.11
C ALA A 230 -4.79 2.64 -17.57
N SER A 231 -5.09 2.80 -18.86
CA SER A 231 -6.47 2.85 -19.39
C SER A 231 -7.31 1.58 -19.21
N LYS A 232 -6.70 0.46 -18.81
CA LYS A 232 -7.40 -0.83 -18.61
C LYS A 232 -7.78 -1.01 -17.13
N PRO A 233 -8.97 -1.55 -16.82
CA PRO A 233 -9.38 -1.88 -15.45
C PRO A 233 -8.37 -2.75 -14.70
N GLU A 234 -7.79 -3.73 -15.40
CA GLU A 234 -6.79 -4.63 -14.84
C GLU A 234 -5.50 -3.90 -14.45
N ALA A 235 -5.10 -2.88 -15.22
CA ALA A 235 -3.93 -2.07 -14.94
C ALA A 235 -4.12 -1.15 -13.73
N LEU A 236 -5.34 -0.63 -13.54
CA LEU A 236 -5.73 0.14 -12.35
C LEU A 236 -5.85 -0.74 -11.11
N ALA A 237 -6.43 -1.94 -11.26
CA ALA A 237 -6.52 -2.91 -10.18
C ALA A 237 -5.13 -3.35 -9.69
N GLU A 238 -4.16 -3.53 -10.60
CA GLU A 238 -2.78 -3.85 -10.23
C GLU A 238 -2.13 -2.77 -9.36
N ARG A 239 -2.28 -1.51 -9.78
CA ARG A 239 -1.76 -0.34 -9.07
C ARG A 239 -2.42 -0.16 -7.71
N MET A 240 -3.75 -0.32 -7.65
CA MET A 240 -4.49 -0.25 -6.40
C MET A 240 -4.03 -1.34 -5.44
N LEU A 241 -3.92 -2.58 -5.91
CA LEU A 241 -3.50 -3.71 -5.08
C LEU A 241 -2.09 -3.50 -4.53
N PHE A 242 -1.17 -2.96 -5.33
CA PHE A 242 0.15 -2.58 -4.83
C PHE A 242 0.05 -1.44 -3.81
N PHE A 243 -0.69 -0.36 -4.10
CA PHE A 243 -0.72 0.85 -3.27
C PHE A 243 -1.36 0.63 -1.88
N VAL A 244 -2.45 -0.15 -1.82
CA VAL A 244 -3.11 -0.54 -0.56
C VAL A 244 -2.14 -1.32 0.32
N ASN A 245 -1.32 -2.18 -0.28
CA ASN A 245 -0.49 -3.14 0.42
C ASN A 245 0.96 -2.72 0.62
N SER A 246 1.46 -1.74 -0.14
CA SER A 246 2.79 -1.13 0.07
C SER A 246 2.82 -0.22 1.30
N ASN A 247 1.65 0.26 1.72
CA ASN A 247 1.43 0.94 3.00
C ASN A 247 0.87 -0.01 4.08
N GLY A 248 0.57 -1.26 3.71
CA GLY A 248 0.18 -2.33 4.62
C GLY A 248 1.41 -2.96 5.27
N PRO A 249 1.29 -3.51 6.48
CA PRO A 249 2.45 -3.94 7.21
C PRO A 249 3.06 -5.21 6.60
N ILE A 250 4.36 -5.15 6.35
CA ILE A 250 5.21 -6.35 6.34
C ILE A 250 5.05 -6.99 7.71
N CYS A 251 4.58 -8.24 7.74
CA CYS A 251 4.38 -9.02 8.94
C CYS A 251 5.72 -9.31 9.63
N SER A 252 6.22 -8.32 10.37
CA SER A 252 7.24 -8.52 11.39
C SER A 252 6.54 -9.15 12.58
N LYS A 253 6.76 -10.44 12.81
CA LYS A 253 6.41 -11.11 14.07
C LYS A 253 7.21 -10.46 15.19
N LYS A 254 6.79 -9.28 15.66
CA LYS A 254 7.25 -8.73 16.93
C LYS A 254 6.59 -9.52 18.06
N PRO A 255 7.27 -9.74 19.19
CA PRO A 255 6.65 -10.39 20.33
C PRO A 255 5.38 -9.63 20.72
N CYS A 256 4.25 -10.34 20.87
CA CYS A 256 2.97 -9.74 21.25
C CYS A 256 3.14 -8.96 22.55
N GLN A 257 3.04 -7.64 22.47
CA GLN A 257 2.82 -6.81 23.65
C GLN A 257 1.39 -7.10 24.12
N ARG A 258 1.29 -7.71 25.31
CA ARG A 258 0.00 -7.94 25.96
C ARG A 258 -0.47 -6.63 26.56
N LEU A 259 -1.60 -6.12 26.09
CA LEU A 259 -2.33 -5.06 26.76
C LEU A 259 -3.61 -5.64 27.32
N LEU A 260 -3.88 -5.26 28.57
CA LEU A 260 -5.14 -5.46 29.25
C LEU A 260 -6.00 -4.23 28.92
N SER A 261 -7.20 -4.40 28.34
CA SER A 261 -8.13 -3.31 28.01
C SER A 261 -9.02 -2.92 29.21
N SER A 262 -8.96 -1.66 29.66
CA SER A 262 -9.66 -1.17 30.86
C SER A 262 -11.18 -1.13 30.72
N PRO A 263 -11.95 -1.40 31.79
CA PRO A 263 -13.35 -0.97 31.86
C PRO A 263 -13.40 0.56 31.85
N MET A 264 -14.23 1.14 30.97
CA MET A 264 -14.59 2.55 31.03
C MET A 264 -15.52 2.73 32.24
N THR A 265 -14.97 3.26 33.33
CA THR A 265 -15.76 3.70 34.48
C THR A 265 -16.45 5.01 34.10
N HIS A 266 -17.79 4.97 34.03
CA HIS A 266 -18.66 6.14 33.95
C HIS A 266 -18.68 6.90 35.27
#